data_AF-A0A537H0P5-F1
#
_entry.id   AF-A0A537H0P5-F1
#
_cell.length_a   1.000
_cell.length_b   1.000
_cell.length_c   1.000
_cell.angle_alpha   90.00
_cell.angle_beta   90.00
_cell.angle_gamma   90.00
#
_symmetry.space_group_name_H-M   'P 1'
#
loop_
_entity.id
_entity.type
_entity.pdbx_description
1 polymer ?
#
loop_
_entity_poly.entity_id
_entity_poly.type
_entity_poly.pdbx_seq_one_letter_code
_entity_poly.pdbx_strand_id
1 'polypeptide(L)'
;MLESSLAETTSKKEGTAKPALFKATMNDARLFRNLIGAISSLIEEADFNATPEGIKLRSMDPSHIAMVDFEWPKAAFDIYEC
;
A
#
# COMPACT_ATOMS: atom_id res chain seq x y z
N MET A 1 -23.09 2.03 -56.66
CA MET A 1 -22.48 0.74 -57.05
C MET A 1 -21.02 0.81 -56.63
N LEU A 2 -20.69 0.12 -55.53
CA LEU A 2 -19.72 -1.00 -55.56
C LEU A 2 -18.28 -0.46 -55.59
N GLU A 3 -17.37 -0.63 -54.63
CA GLU A 3 -17.25 -1.39 -53.38
C GLU A 3 -15.98 -0.87 -52.70
N SER A 4 -15.90 -0.95 -51.36
CA SER A 4 -14.70 -1.38 -50.59
C SER A 4 -13.41 -0.49 -50.70
N SER A 5 -12.46 -0.44 -49.79
CA SER A 5 -12.16 -1.20 -48.58
C SER A 5 -11.03 -0.45 -47.86
N LEU A 6 -11.03 -0.49 -46.52
CA LEU A 6 -9.88 -0.46 -45.62
C LEU A 6 -9.02 0.82 -45.53
N ALA A 7 -9.31 1.60 -44.49
CA ALA A 7 -8.27 2.16 -43.63
C ALA A 7 -8.69 1.93 -42.17
N GLU A 8 -8.31 0.79 -41.61
CA GLU A 8 -8.30 0.55 -40.17
C GLU A 8 -7.22 1.39 -39.50
N THR A 9 -7.39 1.54 -38.18
CA THR A 9 -6.47 2.10 -37.18
C THR A 9 -6.56 3.64 -37.10
N THR A 10 -7.12 4.21 -36.04
CA THR A 10 -6.68 3.98 -34.66
C THR A 10 -7.84 4.26 -33.72
N SER A 11 -8.45 3.20 -33.18
CA SER A 11 -9.28 3.31 -31.99
C SER A 11 -8.34 3.62 -30.83
N LYS A 12 -8.38 4.88 -30.36
CA LYS A 12 -7.72 5.31 -29.13
C LYS A 12 -8.34 4.53 -27.98
N LYS A 13 -7.75 3.39 -27.62
CA LYS A 13 -8.04 2.71 -26.35
C LYS A 13 -7.63 3.67 -25.24
N GLU A 14 -8.60 4.32 -24.63
CA GLU A 14 -8.46 4.85 -23.28
C GLU A 14 -8.12 3.66 -22.39
N GLY A 15 -6.82 3.47 -22.15
CA GLY A 15 -6.32 2.49 -21.21
C GLY A 15 -6.74 2.95 -19.82
N THR A 16 -7.78 2.33 -19.29
CA THR A 16 -8.12 2.44 -17.87
C THR A 16 -6.91 1.92 -17.09
N ALA A 17 -6.17 2.84 -16.46
CA ALA A 17 -5.04 2.50 -15.61
C ALA A 17 -5.55 1.54 -14.52
N LYS A 18 -5.04 0.31 -14.53
CA LYS A 18 -5.35 -0.67 -13.48
C LYS A 18 -4.97 -0.02 -12.14
N PRO A 19 -5.88 0.09 -11.16
CA PRO A 19 -5.54 0.70 -9.88
C PRO A 19 -4.37 -0.08 -9.28
N ALA A 20 -3.35 0.66 -8.80
CA ALA A 20 -2.24 0.05 -8.09
C ALA A 20 -2.81 -0.62 -6.84
N LEU A 21 -2.76 -1.95 -6.80
CA LEU A 21 -3.29 -2.74 -5.71
C LEU A 21 -2.16 -3.06 -4.76
N PHE A 22 -2.25 -2.59 -3.52
CA PHE A 22 -1.33 -2.97 -2.46
C PHE A 22 -1.62 -4.40 -1.99
N LYS A 23 -0.57 -5.23 -1.86
CA LYS A 23 -0.66 -6.59 -1.33
C LYS A 23 0.57 -6.90 -0.48
N ALA A 24 0.34 -7.28 0.77
CA ALA A 24 1.38 -7.80 1.65
C ALA A 24 0.93 -9.14 2.27
N THR A 25 1.84 -10.10 2.40
CA THR A 25 1.59 -11.40 3.05
C THR A 25 2.74 -11.72 3.99
N MET A 26 2.42 -12.26 5.16
CA MET A 26 3.39 -12.65 6.18
C MET A 26 2.94 -13.95 6.85
N ASN A 27 3.90 -14.76 7.28
CA ASN A 27 3.62 -16.02 7.95
C ASN A 27 3.27 -15.87 9.44
N ASP A 28 3.83 -14.87 10.14
CA ASP A 28 3.63 -14.68 11.58
C ASP A 28 2.62 -13.57 11.91
N ALA A 29 1.34 -13.96 12.05
CA ALA A 29 0.28 -13.06 12.47
C ALA A 29 0.41 -12.59 13.93
N ARG A 30 1.13 -13.32 14.80
CA ARG A 30 1.32 -12.91 16.20
C ARG A 30 2.27 -11.74 16.29
N LEU A 31 3.33 -11.74 15.47
CA LEU A 31 4.24 -10.60 15.35
C LEU A 31 3.47 -9.32 14.99
N PHE A 32 2.60 -9.38 13.97
CA PHE A 32 1.76 -8.25 13.58
C PHE A 32 0.89 -7.75 14.74
N ARG A 33 0.16 -8.67 15.40
CA ARG A 33 -0.71 -8.32 16.53
C ARG A 33 0.07 -7.65 17.66
N ASN A 34 1.27 -8.13 17.97
CA ASN A 34 2.09 -7.58 19.05
C ASN A 34 2.61 -6.18 18.67
N LEU A 35 3.03 -5.96 17.42
CA LEU A 35 3.46 -4.65 16.93
C LEU A 35 2.32 -3.64 17.00
N ILE A 36 1.14 -3.98 16.46
CA ILE A 36 -0.03 -3.11 16.50
C ILE A 36 -0.47 -2.84 17.94
N GLY A 37 -0.47 -3.85 18.81
CA GLY A 37 -0.82 -3.69 20.22
C GLY A 37 0.13 -2.74 20.97
N ALA A 38 1.43 -2.76 20.64
CA ALA A 38 2.38 -1.81 21.20
C ALA A 38 2.11 -0.38 20.72
N ILE A 39 1.85 -0.18 19.43
CA ILE A 39 1.55 1.14 18.86
C ILE A 39 0.24 1.70 19.43
N SER A 40 -0.80 0.88 19.55
CA SER A 40 -2.12 1.29 20.07
C SER A 40 -2.11 1.70 21.55
N SER A 41 -1.03 1.40 22.29
CA SER A 41 -0.90 1.87 23.68
C SER A 41 -0.59 3.36 23.79
N LEU A 42 -0.13 3.98 22.69
CA LEU A 42 0.28 5.39 22.62
C LEU A 42 -0.52 6.18 21.59
N ILE A 43 -0.96 5.53 20.50
CA ILE A 43 -1.58 6.19 19.36
C ILE A 43 -3.03 5.69 19.22
N GLU A 44 -4.00 6.61 19.24
CA GLU A 44 -5.42 6.28 19.06
C GLU A 44 -5.76 6.03 17.58
N GLU A 45 -5.30 6.92 16.70
CA GLU A 45 -5.53 6.86 15.25
C GLU A 45 -4.24 7.21 14.50
N ALA A 46 -3.95 6.48 13.42
CA ALA A 46 -2.80 6.73 12.55
C ALA A 46 -2.97 6.08 11.19
N ASP A 47 -2.26 6.64 10.21
CA ASP A 47 -2.19 6.12 8.85
C ASP A 47 -0.91 5.30 8.63
N PHE A 48 -1.07 4.16 7.96
CA PHE A 48 0.07 3.41 7.42
C PHE A 48 0.37 3.89 6.00
N ASN A 49 1.59 4.35 5.78
CA ASN A 49 2.08 4.70 4.46
C ASN A 49 2.80 3.50 3.85
N ALA A 50 2.14 2.82 2.92
CA ALA A 50 2.74 1.76 2.11
C ALA A 50 3.49 2.37 0.93
N THR A 51 4.77 2.02 0.80
CA THR A 51 5.66 2.44 -0.29
C THR A 51 6.35 1.22 -0.88
N PRO A 52 7.01 1.32 -2.06
CA PRO A 52 7.79 0.21 -2.62
C PRO A 52 8.95 -0.30 -1.71
N GLU A 53 9.35 0.48 -0.70
CA GLU A 53 10.38 0.12 0.27
C GLU A 53 9.83 -0.68 1.47
N GLY A 54 8.53 -0.50 1.78
CA GLY A 54 7.87 -1.08 2.94
C GLY A 54 6.76 -0.18 3.49
N ILE A 55 6.28 -0.52 4.67
CA ILE A 55 5.23 0.21 5.38
C ILE A 55 5.87 1.10 6.45
N LYS A 56 5.43 2.34 6.54
CA LYS A 56 5.85 3.29 7.58
C LYS A 56 4.65 3.84 8.33
N LEU A 57 4.82 4.14 9.60
CA LEU A 57 3.86 4.88 10.41
C LEU A 57 4.64 5.86 11.28
N ARG A 58 4.27 7.14 11.20
CA ARG A 58 4.80 8.16 12.08
C ARG A 58 3.64 8.97 12.63
N SER A 59 3.41 8.89 13.93
CA SER A 59 2.31 9.60 14.58
C SER A 59 2.69 10.01 16.01
N MET A 60 2.08 11.09 16.47
CA MET A 60 2.22 11.61 17.83
C MET A 60 1.11 11.03 18.71
N ASP A 61 1.40 10.83 19.99
CA ASP A 61 0.35 10.54 20.97
C ASP A 61 -0.58 11.77 21.16
N PRO A 62 -1.78 11.61 21.72
CA PRO A 62 -2.74 12.72 21.89
C PRO A 62 -2.16 13.93 22.66
N SER A 63 -1.24 13.68 23.60
CA SER A 63 -0.60 14.76 24.38
C SER A 63 0.52 15.49 23.63
N HIS A 64 0.93 14.96 22.47
CA HIS A 64 2.03 15.46 21.65
C HIS A 64 3.39 15.49 22.37
N ILE A 65 3.63 14.54 23.29
CA ILE A 65 4.88 14.42 24.07
C ILE A 65 5.76 13.29 23.51
N ALA A 66 5.14 12.22 23.03
CA ALA A 66 5.79 11.04 22.50
C ALA A 66 5.43 10.83 21.03
N MET A 67 6.42 10.38 20.26
CA MET A 67 6.25 10.05 18.84
C MET A 67 6.57 8.58 18.64
N VAL A 68 5.72 7.89 17.91
CA VAL A 68 6.03 6.55 17.37
C VAL A 68 6.56 6.73 15.96
N ASP A 69 7.76 6.20 15.71
CA ASP A 69 8.37 6.10 14.39
C ASP A 69 8.56 4.62 14.06
N PHE A 70 7.66 4.08 13.25
CA PHE A 70 7.59 2.67 12.91
C PHE A 70 7.96 2.47 11.44
N GLU A 71 8.90 1.55 11.20
CA GLU A 71 9.25 1.10 9.86
C GLU A 71 9.17 -0.42 9.77
N TRP A 72 8.52 -0.89 8.72
CA TRP A 72 8.42 -2.31 8.39
C TRP A 72 8.89 -2.53 6.94
N PRO A 73 10.16 -2.94 6.75
CA PRO A 73 10.73 -3.08 5.41
C PRO A 73 10.05 -4.19 4.62
N LYS A 74 9.98 -4.04 3.30
CA LYS A 74 9.40 -5.05 2.39
C LYS A 74 9.96 -6.47 2.58
N ALA A 75 11.22 -6.57 3.00
CA ALA A 75 11.93 -7.83 3.22
C ALA A 75 11.37 -8.64 4.40
N ALA A 76 10.57 -8.03 5.26
CA ALA A 76 9.93 -8.72 6.39
C ALA A 76 8.58 -9.37 6.01
N PHE A 77 8.15 -9.25 4.75
CA PHE A 77 6.96 -9.89 4.21
C PHE A 77 7.36 -10.99 3.23
N ASP A 78 6.57 -12.06 3.16
CA ASP A 78 6.75 -13.14 2.19
C ASP A 78 6.38 -12.67 0.78
N ILE A 79 5.37 -11.81 0.68
CA ILE A 79 4.92 -11.17 -0.55
C ILE A 79 4.70 -9.69 -0.23
N TYR A 80 5.20 -8.79 -1.07
CA TYR A 80 4.99 -7.36 -0.95
C TYR A 80 4.90 -6.70 -2.33
N GLU A 81 3.74 -6.13 -2.66
CA GLU A 81 3.42 -5.43 -3.91
C GLU A 81 2.79 -4.08 -3.53
N CYS A 82 3.36 -2.96 -4.00
CA CYS A 82 2.93 -1.60 -3.70
C CYS A 82 3.20 -0.67 -4.89
#